data_AF-A0A3D3EWQ3-F1
#
_entry.id   AF-A0A3D3EWQ3-F1
#
_cell.length_a   1.000
_cell.length_b   1.000
_cell.length_c   1.000
_cell.angle_alpha   90.00
_cell.angle_beta   90.00
_cell.angle_gamma   90.00
#
_symmetry.space_group_name_H-M   'P 1'
#
loop_
_entity.id
_entity.type
_entity.pdbx_description
1 polymer ?
#
loop_
_entity_poly.entity_id
_entity_poly.type
_entity_poly.pdbx_seq_one_letter_code
_entity_poly.pdbx_strand_id
1 'polypeptide(L)'
;LKQALAKHKLSLPAALNKAILEALSERDASADICHNAKGKPEADSELRDTENVPLKEDIEAYFQREVLPHVPDAWIDHSKTKIGYEIPLNRHFYIYTPPRPFEVIEAEMKTLEREIAELLEGI
;
A
#
# COMPACT_ATOMS: atom_id res chain seq x y z
N LEU A 1 -3.07 -30.74 -7.45
CA LEU A 1 -2.27 -31.20 -6.28
C LEU A 1 -3.07 -32.08 -5.30
N LYS A 2 -4.13 -31.59 -4.64
CA LYS A 2 -4.86 -32.37 -3.60
C LYS A 2 -5.39 -33.74 -4.07
N GLN A 3 -5.96 -33.81 -5.28
CA GLN A 3 -6.42 -35.08 -5.86
C GLN A 3 -5.27 -36.08 -6.08
N ALA A 4 -4.10 -35.60 -6.50
CA ALA A 4 -2.91 -36.43 -6.70
C ALA A 4 -2.38 -36.95 -5.35
N LEU A 5 -2.32 -36.11 -4.31
CA LEU A 5 -1.91 -36.50 -2.96
C LEU A 5 -2.87 -37.54 -2.35
N ALA A 6 -4.18 -37.36 -2.55
CA ALA A 6 -5.21 -38.27 -2.08
C ALA A 6 -5.07 -39.68 -2.72
N LYS A 7 -4.73 -39.75 -4.01
CA LYS A 7 -4.48 -41.02 -4.71
C LYS A 7 -3.35 -41.84 -4.08
N HIS A 8 -2.38 -41.17 -3.47
CA HIS A 8 -1.25 -41.79 -2.76
C HIS A 8 -1.44 -41.87 -1.24
N LYS A 9 -2.65 -41.57 -0.72
CA LYS A 9 -2.97 -41.55 0.72
C LYS A 9 -2.06 -40.62 1.54
N LEU A 10 -1.55 -39.56 0.92
CA LEU A 10 -0.74 -38.55 1.58
C LEU A 10 -1.60 -37.35 1.97
N SER A 11 -1.46 -36.89 3.21
CA SER A 11 -2.08 -35.67 3.72
C SER A 11 -0.99 -34.70 4.16
N LEU A 12 -1.02 -33.48 3.64
CA LEU A 12 -0.05 -32.44 3.98
C LEU A 12 -0.66 -31.44 4.97
N PRO A 13 0.08 -31.01 6.00
CA PRO A 13 -0.31 -29.87 6.81
C PRO A 13 -0.56 -28.62 5.97
N ALA A 14 -1.45 -27.73 6.42
CA ALA A 14 -1.81 -26.51 5.68
C ALA A 14 -0.59 -25.63 5.34
N ALA A 15 0.35 -25.49 6.29
CA ALA A 15 1.58 -24.72 6.09
C ALA A 15 2.46 -25.27 4.94
N LEU A 16 2.60 -26.60 4.87
CA LEU A 16 3.40 -27.24 3.82
C LEU A 16 2.73 -27.17 2.45
N ASN A 17 1.39 -27.33 2.40
CA ASN A 17 0.64 -27.10 1.16
C ASN A 17 0.83 -25.67 0.64
N LYS A 18 0.78 -24.68 1.54
CA LYS A 18 0.99 -23.26 1.19
C LYS A 18 2.40 -23.03 0.64
N ALA A 19 3.43 -23.55 1.33
CA ALA A 19 4.82 -23.42 0.88
C ALA A 19 5.07 -24.06 -0.49
N ILE A 20 4.49 -25.24 -0.76
CA ILE A 20 4.61 -25.90 -2.08
C ILE A 20 3.91 -25.07 -3.16
N LEU A 21 2.71 -24.54 -2.88
CA LEU A 21 1.98 -23.70 -3.82
C LEU A 21 2.79 -22.44 -4.14
N GLU A 22 3.26 -21.71 -3.13
CA GLU A 22 4.07 -20.50 -3.31
C GLU A 22 5.38 -20.76 -4.06
N ALA A 23 6.02 -21.93 -3.88
CA ALA A 23 7.25 -22.26 -4.57
C ALA A 23 7.07 -22.71 -6.03
N LEU A 24 5.89 -23.25 -6.38
CA LEU A 24 5.64 -23.88 -7.70
C LEU A 24 4.54 -23.18 -8.51
N SER A 25 4.03 -22.05 -8.05
CA SER A 25 3.06 -21.24 -8.78
C SER A 25 3.51 -19.80 -8.85
N GLU A 26 3.01 -19.11 -9.87
CA GLU A 26 3.15 -17.68 -10.02
C GLU A 26 1.77 -17.05 -10.18
N ARG A 27 1.69 -15.75 -9.93
CA ARG A 27 0.47 -14.98 -10.14
C ARG A 27 0.36 -14.67 -11.62
N ASP A 28 -0.79 -14.98 -12.20
CA ASP A 28 -1.10 -14.71 -13.61
C ASP A 28 -2.43 -13.96 -13.69
N ALA A 29 -2.39 -12.73 -14.19
CA ALA A 29 -3.57 -11.86 -14.35
C ALA A 29 -4.52 -12.34 -15.46
N SER A 30 -4.06 -13.22 -16.35
CA SER A 30 -4.86 -13.80 -17.43
C SER A 30 -5.48 -15.16 -17.08
N ALA A 31 -5.15 -15.72 -15.92
CA ALA A 31 -5.66 -17.01 -15.48
C ALA A 31 -7.14 -16.95 -15.08
N ASP A 32 -7.80 -18.11 -15.13
CA ASP A 32 -9.17 -18.25 -14.66
C ASP A 32 -9.29 -17.92 -13.16
N ILE A 33 -10.42 -17.33 -12.77
CA ILE A 33 -10.71 -16.97 -11.38
C ILE A 33 -10.67 -18.22 -10.48
N CYS A 34 -9.80 -18.21 -9.48
CA CYS A 34 -9.78 -19.21 -8.42
C CYS A 34 -11.02 -19.07 -7.53
N HIS A 35 -11.65 -20.19 -7.19
CA HIS A 35 -12.83 -20.21 -6.33
C HIS A 35 -12.54 -20.97 -5.03
N ASN A 36 -13.07 -20.45 -3.93
CA ASN A 36 -12.98 -21.12 -2.63
C ASN A 36 -13.94 -22.32 -2.53
N ALA A 37 -13.90 -23.04 -1.42
CA ALA A 37 -14.74 -24.23 -1.18
C ALA A 37 -16.26 -23.94 -1.21
N LYS A 38 -16.68 -22.67 -1.13
CA LYS A 38 -18.09 -22.23 -1.22
C LYS A 38 -18.48 -21.76 -2.62
N GLY A 39 -17.59 -21.91 -3.62
CA GLY A 39 -17.83 -21.48 -4.99
C GLY A 39 -17.83 -19.97 -5.18
N LYS A 40 -17.27 -19.18 -4.25
CA LYS A 40 -17.07 -17.74 -4.44
C LYS A 40 -15.65 -17.48 -4.93
N PRO A 41 -15.42 -16.43 -5.75
CA PRO A 41 -14.08 -15.96 -6.09
C PRO A 41 -13.22 -15.82 -4.84
N GLU A 42 -11.98 -16.28 -4.95
CA GLU A 42 -10.99 -16.16 -3.89
C GLU A 42 -10.41 -14.73 -3.90
N ALA A 43 -10.44 -14.08 -2.73
CA ALA A 43 -9.90 -12.73 -2.60
C ALA A 43 -8.37 -12.78 -2.60
N ASP A 44 -7.74 -12.07 -3.52
CA ASP A 44 -6.31 -11.84 -3.45
C ASP A 44 -6.00 -10.81 -2.36
N SER A 45 -5.18 -11.17 -1.37
CA SER A 45 -4.81 -10.25 -0.30
C SER A 45 -3.89 -9.13 -0.75
N GLU A 46 -3.14 -9.32 -1.84
CA GLU A 46 -2.22 -8.30 -2.38
C GLU A 46 -2.92 -7.21 -3.20
N LEU A 47 -4.13 -7.50 -3.71
CA LEU A 47 -4.93 -6.56 -4.50
C LEU A 47 -6.01 -5.85 -3.67
N ARG A 48 -5.94 -5.94 -2.33
CA ARG A 48 -6.89 -5.26 -1.46
C ARG A 48 -6.60 -3.77 -1.42
N ASP A 49 -7.59 -2.97 -1.74
CA ASP A 49 -7.53 -1.51 -1.64
C ASP A 49 -8.67 -0.94 -0.78
N THR A 50 -8.60 0.35 -0.45
CA THR A 50 -9.62 1.07 0.30
C THR A 50 -9.89 2.43 -0.35
N GLU A 51 -11.15 2.66 -0.68
CA GLU A 51 -11.61 3.93 -1.22
C GLU A 51 -12.17 4.85 -0.12
N ASN A 52 -11.82 6.14 -0.19
CA ASN A 52 -12.39 7.17 0.66
C ASN A 52 -13.60 7.80 -0.03
N VAL A 53 -14.79 7.34 0.36
CA VAL A 53 -16.06 7.85 -0.18
C VAL A 53 -16.55 9.05 0.64
N PRO A 54 -16.95 10.18 0.01
CA PRO A 54 -17.57 11.29 0.73
C PRO A 54 -18.77 10.84 1.57
N LEU A 55 -18.85 11.29 2.82
CA LEU A 55 -19.87 10.83 3.79
C LEU A 55 -21.33 11.00 3.32
N LYS A 56 -21.59 11.99 2.45
CA LYS A 56 -22.93 12.29 1.93
C LYS A 56 -23.27 11.55 0.64
N GLU A 57 -22.34 10.78 0.11
CA GLU A 57 -22.50 10.05 -1.13
C GLU A 57 -22.86 8.59 -0.86
N ASP A 58 -23.65 8.00 -1.75
CA ASP A 58 -23.95 6.58 -1.71
C ASP A 58 -22.74 5.76 -2.17
N ILE A 59 -22.35 4.77 -1.36
CA ILE A 59 -21.15 3.96 -1.59
C ILE A 59 -21.26 3.16 -2.90
N GLU A 60 -22.44 2.62 -3.21
CA GLU A 60 -22.63 1.81 -4.41
C GLU A 60 -22.56 2.70 -5.66
N ALA A 61 -23.20 3.87 -5.63
CA ALA A 61 -23.12 4.83 -6.72
C ALA A 61 -21.68 5.30 -6.99
N TYR A 62 -20.89 5.53 -5.93
CA TYR A 62 -19.46 5.85 -6.06
C TYR A 62 -18.68 4.67 -6.67
N PHE A 63 -18.88 3.46 -6.15
CA PHE A 63 -18.19 2.25 -6.62
C PHE A 63 -18.45 1.94 -8.10
N GLN A 64 -19.69 2.09 -8.55
CA GLN A 64 -20.08 1.92 -9.95
C GLN A 64 -19.44 2.95 -10.87
N ARG A 65 -19.25 4.19 -10.40
CA ARG A 65 -18.72 5.31 -11.18
C ARG A 65 -17.20 5.34 -11.22
N GLU A 66 -16.54 5.11 -10.09
CA GLU A 66 -15.11 5.35 -9.93
C GLU A 66 -14.28 4.07 -9.88
N VAL A 67 -14.84 2.92 -9.46
CA VAL A 67 -14.05 1.69 -9.27
C VAL A 67 -14.25 0.69 -10.40
N LEU A 68 -15.49 0.27 -10.66
CA LEU A 68 -15.79 -0.77 -11.65
C LEU A 68 -15.32 -0.48 -13.08
N PRO A 69 -15.28 0.77 -13.58
CA PRO A 69 -14.71 1.05 -14.91
C PRO A 69 -13.20 0.74 -15.01
N HIS A 70 -12.49 0.72 -13.89
CA HIS A 70 -11.06 0.45 -13.83
C HIS A 70 -10.74 -0.97 -13.36
N VAL A 71 -11.55 -1.51 -12.44
CA VAL A 71 -11.37 -2.85 -11.87
C VAL A 71 -12.71 -3.61 -11.93
N PRO A 72 -13.05 -4.24 -13.06
CA PRO A 72 -14.37 -4.83 -13.29
C PRO A 72 -14.70 -6.03 -12.39
N ASP A 73 -13.67 -6.70 -11.86
CA ASP A 73 -13.76 -7.85 -10.98
C ASP A 73 -13.76 -7.48 -9.50
N ALA A 74 -13.71 -6.19 -9.16
CA ALA A 74 -13.77 -5.72 -7.78
C ALA A 74 -15.13 -5.98 -7.13
N TRP A 75 -15.13 -6.17 -5.82
CA TRP A 75 -16.34 -6.19 -5.00
C TRP A 75 -16.09 -5.56 -3.63
N ILE A 76 -17.16 -5.05 -3.02
CA ILE A 76 -17.08 -4.39 -1.71
C ILE A 76 -17.19 -5.42 -0.59
N ASP A 77 -16.24 -5.40 0.35
CA ASP A 77 -16.37 -6.08 1.64
C ASP A 77 -17.01 -5.15 2.68
N HIS A 78 -18.35 -5.13 2.71
CA HIS A 78 -19.11 -4.26 3.61
C HIS A 78 -18.82 -4.50 5.11
N SER A 79 -18.27 -5.66 5.48
CA SER A 79 -17.90 -5.93 6.88
C SER A 79 -16.73 -5.06 7.35
N LYS A 80 -15.98 -4.47 6.41
CA LYS A 80 -14.82 -3.61 6.69
C LYS A 80 -15.07 -2.14 6.43
N THR A 81 -16.26 -1.76 5.97
CA THR A 81 -16.63 -0.35 5.80
C THR A 81 -16.67 0.35 7.14
N LYS A 82 -16.01 1.51 7.23
CA LYS A 82 -15.95 2.32 8.45
C LYS A 82 -16.30 3.77 8.11
N ILE A 83 -17.08 4.40 8.98
CA ILE A 83 -17.31 5.84 8.93
C ILE A 83 -16.21 6.52 9.73
N GLY A 84 -15.49 7.42 9.08
CA GLY A 84 -14.41 8.20 9.69
C GLY A 84 -14.50 9.68 9.28
N TYR A 85 -13.86 10.53 10.08
CA TYR A 85 -13.65 11.93 9.76
C TYR A 85 -12.15 12.16 9.65
N GLU A 86 -11.73 12.80 8.57
CA GLU A 86 -10.33 13.20 8.37
C GLU A 86 -10.19 14.70 8.63
N ILE A 87 -9.17 15.07 9.41
CA ILE A 87 -8.70 16.45 9.51
C ILE A 87 -7.38 16.50 8.75
N PRO A 88 -7.35 17.04 7.52
CA PRO A 88 -6.11 17.12 6.77
C PRO A 88 -5.23 18.20 7.38
N LEU A 89 -4.41 17.80 8.36
CA LEU A 89 -3.60 18.70 9.18
C LEU A 89 -2.68 19.56 8.29
N ASN A 90 -2.03 18.96 7.30
CA ASN A 90 -1.17 19.69 6.37
C ASN A 90 -1.96 20.70 5.52
N ARG A 91 -3.20 20.40 5.16
CA ARG A 91 -4.01 21.35 4.35
C ARG A 91 -4.41 22.58 5.17
N HIS A 92 -4.71 22.41 6.45
CA HIS A 92 -5.29 23.46 7.28
C HIS A 92 -4.29 24.15 8.21
N PHE A 93 -3.23 23.47 8.62
CA PHE A 93 -2.30 23.93 9.64
C PHE A 93 -0.86 24.04 9.14
N TYR A 94 -0.56 23.61 7.90
CA TYR A 94 0.77 23.83 7.35
C TYR A 94 0.95 25.31 7.01
N ILE A 95 1.88 25.93 7.72
CA ILE A 95 2.40 27.24 7.38
C ILE A 95 3.72 26.99 6.66
N TYR A 96 3.79 27.41 5.39
CA TYR A 96 5.03 27.33 4.63
C TYR A 96 6.11 28.17 5.33
N THR A 97 7.16 27.49 5.79
CA THR A 97 8.35 28.14 6.30
C THR A 97 9.38 28.16 5.17
N PRO A 98 9.66 29.33 4.56
CA PRO A 98 10.71 29.41 3.57
C PRO A 98 12.05 28.99 4.17
N PRO A 99 12.94 28.35 3.39
CA PRO A 99 14.29 28.08 3.84
C PRO A 99 15.02 29.39 4.15
N ARG A 100 16.08 29.30 4.97
CA ARG A 100 16.93 30.46 5.27
C ARG A 100 17.49 31.06 3.96
N PRO A 101 17.59 32.39 3.83
CA PRO A 101 18.14 33.02 2.63
C PRO A 101 19.55 32.51 2.31
N PHE A 102 19.87 32.44 1.01
CA PHE A 102 21.14 31.92 0.54
C PHE A 102 22.33 32.75 1.04
N GLU A 103 22.16 34.07 1.13
CA GLU A 103 23.18 35.03 1.58
C GLU A 103 23.59 34.77 3.03
N VAL A 104 22.66 34.32 3.87
CA VAL A 104 22.95 33.95 5.27
C VAL A 104 23.80 32.69 5.31
N ILE A 105 23.46 31.70 4.48
CA ILE A 105 24.21 30.44 4.38
C ILE A 105 25.64 30.73 3.89
N GLU A 106 25.79 31.58 2.86
CA GLU A 106 27.10 31.94 2.33
C GLU A 106 27.97 32.67 3.37
N ALA A 107 27.39 33.59 4.14
CA ALA A 107 28.10 34.31 5.20
C ALA A 107 28.51 33.37 6.35
N GLU A 108 27.65 32.43 6.74
CA GLU A 108 27.96 31.39 7.72
C GLU A 108 29.10 30.49 7.23
N MET A 109 29.06 30.06 5.96
CA MET A 109 30.12 29.26 5.35
C MET A 109 31.47 29.97 5.38
N LYS A 110 31.54 31.24 4.95
CA LYS A 110 32.79 32.02 4.98
C LYS A 110 33.33 32.22 6.39
N THR A 111 32.43 32.35 7.37
CA THR A 111 32.81 32.48 8.79
C THR A 111 33.44 31.18 9.28
N LEU A 112 32.79 30.05 9.03
CA LEU A 112 33.32 28.71 9.34
C LEU A 112 34.65 28.44 8.64
N GLU A 113 34.79 28.80 7.36
CA GLU A 113 36.04 28.67 6.62
C GLU A 113 37.19 29.43 7.28
N ARG A 114 36.94 30.66 7.73
CA ARG A 114 37.95 31.46 8.46
C ARG A 114 38.31 30.84 9.80
N GLU A 115 37.33 30.41 10.59
CA GLU A 115 37.57 29.76 11.89
C GLU A 115 38.40 28.48 11.75
N ILE A 116 38.14 27.68 10.72
CA ILE A 116 38.92 26.46 10.42
C ILE A 116 40.36 26.84 10.03
N ALA A 117 40.55 27.88 9.22
CA ALA A 117 41.88 28.35 8.85
C ALA A 117 42.69 28.82 10.07
N GLU A 118 42.07 29.62 10.95
CA GLU A 118 42.71 30.09 12.20
C GLU A 118 43.10 28.93 13.14
N LEU A 119 42.25 27.90 13.26
CA LEU A 119 42.54 26.69 14.03
C LEU A 119 43.72 25.88 13.46
N LEU A 120 43.84 25.81 12.13
CA LEU A 120 44.93 25.10 11.46
C LEU A 120 46.25 25.88 11.49
N GLU A 121 46.21 27.22 11.50
CA GLU A 121 47.41 28.06 11.68
C GLU A 121 47.89 28.15 13.13
N GLY A 122 47.01 27.86 14.10
CA GLY A 122 47.33 27.77 15.53
C GLY A 122 47.95 26.45 16.00
N ILE A 123 48.24 25.53 15.08
CA ILE A 123 48.98 24.26 15.27
C ILE A 123 50.36 24.39 14.62
#